data_AF-A0A1Z4JFD8-F1
#
_entry.id   AF-A0A1Z4JFD8-F1
#
_cell.length_a   1.000
_cell.length_b   1.000
_cell.length_c   1.000
_cell.angle_alpha   90.00
_cell.angle_beta   90.00
_cell.angle_gamma   90.00
#
_symmetry.space_group_name_H-M   'P 1'
#
loop_
_entity.id
_entity.type
_entity.pdbx_description
1 polymer ?
#
loop_
_entity_poly.entity_id
_entity_poly.type
_entity_poly.pdbx_seq_one_letter_code
_entity_poly.pdbx_strand_id
1 'polypeptide(L)'
;MRIEEIPIHQIRRPLFRQNDQEKVRDLMTSIAEIGLQEPIDVLEVDGQFYGFSGCHRYEACSRLGHETILCRIRRAPRAVLKQHLA
;
A
#
# COMPACT_ATOMS: atom_id res chain seq x y z
N MET A 1 12.20 5.89 -9.36
CA MET A 1 11.24 5.10 -8.55
C MET A 1 11.90 3.76 -8.28
N ARG A 2 11.71 3.18 -7.10
CA ARG A 2 12.31 1.89 -6.70
C ARG A 2 11.23 0.94 -6.19
N ILE A 3 11.42 -0.36 -6.36
CA ILE A 3 10.50 -1.39 -5.87
C ILE A 3 11.19 -2.10 -4.71
N GLU A 4 10.58 -2.07 -3.54
CA GLU A 4 11.12 -2.67 -2.31
C GLU A 4 9.97 -3.24 -1.47
N GLU A 5 10.27 -4.26 -0.68
CA GLU A 5 9.34 -4.79 0.32
C GLU A 5 9.39 -3.91 1.57
N ILE A 6 8.25 -3.32 1.93
CA ILE A 6 8.14 -2.44 3.10
C ILE A 6 7.26 -3.10 4.14
N PRO A 7 7.64 -3.05 5.44
CA PRO A 7 6.78 -3.55 6.49
C PRO A 7 5.42 -2.84 6.47
N ILE A 8 4.33 -3.61 6.48
CA ILE A 8 2.97 -3.07 6.35
C ILE A 8 2.70 -1.99 7.42
N HIS A 9 3.18 -2.24 8.64
CA HIS A 9 3.03 -1.32 9.78
C HIS A 9 3.77 0.02 9.64
N GLN A 10 4.72 0.16 8.70
CA GLN A 10 5.42 1.42 8.43
C GLN A 10 4.66 2.32 7.44
N ILE A 11 3.68 1.76 6.71
CA ILE A 11 2.94 2.49 5.68
C ILE A 11 1.79 3.27 6.32
N ARG A 12 1.91 4.60 6.31
CA ARG A 12 0.87 5.50 6.83
C ARG A 12 -0.21 5.70 5.77
N ARG A 13 -1.46 5.38 6.12
CA ARG A 13 -2.63 5.58 5.25
C ARG A 13 -3.55 6.63 5.86
N PRO A 14 -3.30 7.93 5.60
CA PRO A 14 -4.05 9.02 6.23
C PRO A 14 -5.50 9.12 5.74
N LEU A 15 -5.79 8.57 4.55
CA LEU A 15 -7.13 8.57 3.97
C LEU A 15 -7.78 7.19 4.15
N PHE A 16 -8.81 7.13 4.98
CA PHE A 16 -9.68 5.95 5.08
C PHE A 16 -10.66 5.95 3.92
N ARG A 17 -10.45 5.05 2.97
CA ARG A 17 -11.42 4.75 1.91
C ARG A 17 -12.12 3.45 2.25
N GLN A 18 -13.44 3.41 2.08
CA GLN A 18 -14.17 2.16 2.21
C GLN A 18 -13.76 1.23 1.07
N ASN A 19 -13.20 0.08 1.43
CA ASN A 19 -12.83 -0.94 0.46
C ASN A 19 -14.02 -1.85 0.19
N ASP A 20 -14.17 -2.19 -1.08
CA ASP A 20 -15.06 -3.23 -1.56
C ASP A 20 -14.58 -4.59 -1.03
N GLN A 21 -15.36 -5.17 -0.12
CA GLN A 21 -15.00 -6.38 0.60
C GLN A 21 -14.93 -7.61 -0.30
N GLU A 22 -15.72 -7.65 -1.37
CA GLU A 22 -15.68 -8.75 -2.33
C GLU A 22 -14.36 -8.76 -3.08
N LYS A 23 -13.93 -7.60 -3.58
CA LYS A 23 -12.61 -7.44 -4.21
C LYS A 23 -11.46 -7.75 -3.27
N VAL A 24 -11.55 -7.38 -1.99
CA VAL A 24 -10.52 -7.75 -1.00
C VAL A 24 -10.45 -9.26 -0.86
N ARG A 25 -11.57 -9.96 -0.76
CA ARG A 25 -11.60 -11.42 -0.65
C ARG A 25 -10.99 -12.08 -1.89
N ASP A 26 -11.34 -11.62 -3.09
CA ASP A 26 -10.81 -12.19 -4.33
C ASP A 26 -9.29 -11.95 -4.45
N LEU A 27 -8.84 -10.76 -4.05
CA LEU A 27 -7.40 -10.47 -3.96
C LEU A 27 -6.71 -11.30 -2.89
N MET A 28 -7.34 -11.56 -1.73
CA MET A 28 -6.77 -12.43 -0.71
C MET A 28 -6.55 -13.84 -1.25
N THR A 29 -7.55 -14.42 -1.94
CA THR A 29 -7.41 -15.74 -2.56
C THR A 29 -6.28 -15.74 -3.57
N SER A 30 -6.24 -14.77 -4.49
CA SER A 30 -5.18 -14.67 -5.50
C SER A 30 -3.78 -14.48 -4.86
N ILE A 31 -3.65 -13.59 -3.87
CA ILE A 31 -2.36 -13.32 -3.20
C ILE A 31 -1.90 -14.54 -2.40
N ALA A 32 -2.82 -15.32 -1.80
CA ALA A 32 -2.46 -16.54 -1.10
C ALA A 32 -1.96 -17.64 -2.04
N GLU A 33 -2.47 -17.71 -3.28
CA GLU A 33 -2.08 -18.72 -4.27
C GLU A 33 -0.80 -18.36 -5.03
N ILE A 34 -0.69 -17.12 -5.50
CA ILE A 34 0.39 -16.69 -6.42
C ILE A 34 1.24 -15.53 -5.88
N GLY A 35 0.96 -15.04 -4.66
CA GLY A 35 1.64 -13.87 -4.11
C GLY A 35 1.17 -12.55 -4.72
N LEU A 36 1.65 -11.44 -4.16
CA LEU A 36 1.37 -10.11 -4.68
C LEU A 36 2.22 -9.84 -5.93
N GLN A 37 1.60 -9.91 -7.12
CA GLN A 37 2.27 -9.66 -8.39
C GLN A 37 2.51 -8.17 -8.65
N GLU A 38 1.52 -7.33 -8.35
CA GLU A 38 1.57 -5.90 -8.63
C GLU A 38 1.83 -5.07 -7.37
N PRO A 39 2.93 -4.29 -7.32
CA PRO A 39 3.25 -3.49 -6.15
C PRO A 39 2.22 -2.38 -5.91
N ILE A 40 2.10 -1.96 -4.65
CA ILE A 40 1.33 -0.76 -4.29
C ILE A 40 2.18 0.51 -4.44
N ASP A 41 1.60 1.63 -4.84
CA ASP A 41 2.37 2.87 -4.92
C ASP A 41 2.41 3.56 -3.55
N VAL A 42 3.62 3.91 -3.12
CA VAL A 42 3.90 4.53 -1.83
C VAL A 42 4.74 5.79 -2.06
N LEU A 43 4.37 6.86 -1.35
CA LEU A 43 5.09 8.12 -1.35
C LEU A 43 6.07 8.15 -0.17
N GLU A 44 7.36 8.34 -0.43
CA GLU A 44 8.38 8.54 0.61
C GLU A 44 8.59 10.05 0.81
N VAL A 45 8.31 10.55 2.01
CA VAL A 45 8.42 11.96 2.38
C VAL A 45 9.09 12.04 3.74
N ASP A 46 10.26 12.69 3.81
CA ASP A 46 11.10 12.78 5.02
C ASP A 46 11.36 11.43 5.71
N GLY A 47 11.58 10.37 4.92
CA GLY A 47 11.80 9.01 5.45
C GLY A 47 10.54 8.31 5.96
N GLN A 48 9.35 8.89 5.79
CA GLN A 48 8.07 8.25 6.08
C GLN A 48 7.38 7.78 4.81
N PHE A 49 6.71 6.63 4.90
CA PHE A 49 6.00 6.01 3.79
C PHE A 49 4.50 6.29 3.88
N TYR A 50 3.91 6.81 2.82
CA TYR A 50 2.49 7.14 2.73
C TYR A 50 1.81 6.39 1.58
N GLY A 51 0.77 5.62 1.91
CA GLY A 51 -0.02 4.85 0.94
C GLY A 51 -1.30 5.58 0.53
N PHE A 52 -1.42 5.91 -0.75
CA PHE A 52 -2.62 6.55 -1.33
C PHE A 52 -3.38 5.65 -2.33
N SER A 53 -2.69 4.68 -2.93
CA SER A 53 -3.27 3.71 -3.86
C SER A 53 -3.20 2.29 -3.29
N GLY A 54 -3.85 1.33 -3.97
CA GLY A 54 -3.78 -0.09 -3.59
C GLY A 54 -4.41 -0.41 -2.24
N CYS A 55 -5.49 0.29 -1.84
CA CYS A 55 -6.17 0.04 -0.55
C CYS A 55 -6.63 -1.42 -0.41
N HIS A 56 -7.23 -2.01 -1.46
CA HIS A 56 -7.67 -3.40 -1.43
C HIS A 56 -6.52 -4.39 -1.29
N ARG A 57 -5.42 -4.18 -2.03
CA ARG A 57 -4.22 -5.03 -1.98
C ARG A 57 -3.55 -4.95 -0.61
N TYR A 58 -3.43 -3.75 -0.06
CA TYR A 58 -2.91 -3.52 1.28
C TYR A 58 -3.78 -4.23 2.34
N GLU A 59 -5.10 -4.10 2.26
CA GLU A 59 -6.00 -4.77 3.18
C GLU A 59 -5.94 -6.29 3.04
N ALA A 60 -5.87 -6.81 1.81
CA ALA A 60 -5.73 -8.24 1.56
C ALA A 60 -4.44 -8.79 2.19
N CYS A 61 -3.28 -8.18 1.91
CA CYS A 61 -2.00 -8.57 2.52
C CYS A 61 -2.04 -8.45 4.06
N SER A 62 -2.63 -7.39 4.59
CA SER A 62 -2.76 -7.19 6.03
C SER A 62 -3.64 -8.25 6.68
N ARG A 63 -4.76 -8.66 6.05
CA ARG A 63 -5.66 -9.72 6.56
C ARG A 63 -5.06 -11.11 6.45
N LEU A 64 -4.25 -11.35 5.42
CA LEU A 64 -3.47 -12.58 5.26
C LEU A 64 -2.29 -12.68 6.24
N GLY A 65 -1.99 -11.61 7.00
CA GLY A 65 -0.93 -11.62 8.01
C GLY A 65 0.48 -11.44 7.44
N HIS A 66 0.62 -10.83 6.26
CA HIS A 66 1.94 -10.52 5.71
C HIS A 66 2.65 -9.47 6.56
N GLU A 67 3.94 -9.69 6.84
CA GLU A 67 4.77 -8.72 7.56
C GLU A 67 5.16 -7.54 6.65
N THR A 68 5.44 -7.84 5.38
CA THR A 68 5.88 -6.88 4.36
C THR A 68 4.95 -6.91 3.14
N ILE A 69 4.96 -5.83 2.37
CA ILE A 69 4.22 -5.71 1.12
C ILE A 69 5.11 -5.06 0.05
N LEU A 70 5.03 -5.57 -1.18
CA LEU A 70 5.78 -5.05 -2.31
C LEU A 70 5.29 -3.64 -2.67
N CYS A 71 6.19 -2.66 -2.58
CA CYS A 71 5.87 -1.25 -2.76
C CYS A 71 6.70 -0.65 -3.89
N ARG A 72 6.04 0.13 -4.77
CA ARG A 72 6.69 1.04 -5.69
C ARG A 72 6.83 2.39 -5.00
N ILE A 73 8.05 2.69 -4.57
CA ILE A 73 8.36 3.86 -3.77
C ILE A 73 8.73 5.04 -4.67
N ARG A 74 8.06 6.16 -4.43
CA ARG A 74 8.32 7.45 -5.07
C ARG A 74 8.68 8.48 -4.00
N ARG A 75 9.91 8.99 -4.05
CA ARG A 75 10.32 10.11 -3.20
C ARG A 75 9.64 11.40 -3.67
N ALA A 76 9.10 12.16 -2.74
CA ALA A 76 8.48 13.44 -3.04
C ALA A 76 8.64 14.44 -1.88
N PRO A 77 8.64 15.75 -2.17
CA PRO A 77 8.66 16.78 -1.13
C PRO A 77 7.30 16.87 -0.42
N ARG A 78 7.30 17.48 0.78
CA ARG A 78 6.07 17.74 1.57
C ARG A 78 4.95 18.43 0.80
N ALA A 79 5.29 19.26 -0.19
CA ALA A 79 4.30 19.93 -1.03
C ALA A 79 3.41 18.93 -1.80
N VAL A 80 4.00 17.84 -2.32
CA VAL A 80 3.27 16.78 -3.01
C VAL A 80 2.40 15.98 -2.04
N LEU A 81 2.90 15.75 -0.81
CA LEU A 81 2.09 15.10 0.24
C LEU A 81 0.84 15.91 0.54
N LYS A 82 0.97 17.24 0.70
CA LYS A 82 -0.16 18.14 0.93
C LYS A 82 -1.21 18.07 -0.18
N GLN A 83 -0.79 17.96 -1.44
CA GLN A 83 -1.72 17.81 -2.57
C GLN A 83 -2.51 16.49 -2.54
N HIS A 84 -2.00 15.44 -1.90
CA HIS A 84 -2.73 14.17 -1.74
C HIS A 84 -3.64 14.16 -0.51
N LEU A 85 -3.44 15.08 0.44
CA LEU A 85 -4.19 15.19 1.69
C LEU A 85 -5.31 16.24 1.62
N ALA A 86 -5.25 17.16 0.66
CA ALA A 86 -6.26 18.19 0.38
C ALA A 86 -7.33 17.66 -0.57
#